data_AF-A0A962AF70-F1
#
_entry.id   AF-A0A962AF70-F1
#
_cell.length_a   1.000
_cell.length_b   1.000
_cell.length_c   1.000
_cell.angle_alpha   90.00
_cell.angle_beta   90.00
_cell.angle_gamma   90.00
#
_symmetry.space_group_name_H-M   'P 1'
#
loop_
_entity.id
_entity.type
_entity.pdbx_description
1 polymer ?
#
loop_
_entity_poly.entity_id
_entity_poly.type
_entity_poly.pdbx_seq_one_letter_code
_entity_poly.pdbx_strand_id
1 'polypeptide(L)'
;MTPRPKLATFQLPGRAPAYGLVRQDGIVELSARFADRWPTLREAIAEDRLAELCEAGAEASVDHPLSAIKLLPPIPSPEKIICIGVNYPDRNDEYKDGQAAPKYPSMFIRFPRSFVGHGASLVRPKASPQLDYEGEVVIVIGKGGRHIEERDALDHIAALSLCNEGTIRDWVRHAK
;
A
#
# COMPACT_ATOMS: atom_id res chain seq x y z
N MET A 1 9.91 -13.71 16.68
CA MET A 1 10.07 -12.50 15.83
C MET A 1 9.52 -11.32 16.61
N THR A 2 10.29 -10.26 16.80
CA THR A 2 9.76 -9.01 17.35
C THR A 2 8.71 -8.47 16.39
N PRO A 3 7.48 -8.15 16.84
CA PRO A 3 6.46 -7.59 15.97
C PRO A 3 6.95 -6.26 15.39
N ARG A 4 6.91 -6.12 14.06
CA ARG A 4 7.22 -4.85 13.40
C ARG A 4 6.07 -3.86 13.62
N PRO A 5 6.36 -2.57 13.90
CA PRO A 5 5.33 -1.56 14.07
C PRO A 5 4.54 -1.38 12.76
N LYS A 6 3.28 -0.97 12.90
CA LYS A 6 2.35 -0.77 11.78
C LYS A 6 1.85 0.67 11.79
N LEU A 7 2.04 1.39 10.69
CA LEU A 7 1.47 2.71 10.50
C LEU A 7 0.27 2.61 9.55
N ALA A 8 -0.74 3.44 9.78
CA ALA A 8 -1.92 3.50 8.93
C ALA A 8 -2.36 4.95 8.71
N THR A 9 -2.92 5.20 7.53
CA THR A 9 -3.73 6.39 7.26
C THR A 9 -5.19 6.03 7.49
N PHE A 10 -5.91 6.89 8.21
CA PHE A 10 -7.27 6.65 8.64
C PHE A 10 -8.10 7.94 8.60
N GLN A 11 -9.40 7.81 8.80
CA GLN A 11 -10.31 8.93 8.87
C GLN A 11 -11.34 8.69 9.97
N LEU A 12 -11.54 9.70 10.82
CA LEU A 12 -12.65 9.77 11.77
C LEU A 12 -13.87 10.43 11.11
N PRO A 13 -15.10 10.12 11.56
CA PRO A 13 -16.30 10.77 11.04
C PRO A 13 -16.20 12.30 11.07
N GLY A 14 -16.44 12.95 9.93
CA GLY A 14 -16.42 14.41 9.81
C GLY A 14 -15.04 15.07 9.88
N ARG A 15 -13.95 14.32 10.01
CA ARG A 15 -12.57 14.85 10.07
C ARG A 15 -11.83 14.62 8.74
N ALA A 16 -10.80 15.43 8.52
CA ALA A 16 -9.81 15.17 7.46
C ALA A 16 -9.05 13.86 7.74
N PRO A 17 -8.45 13.22 6.70
CA PRO A 17 -7.54 12.11 6.89
C PRO A 17 -6.41 12.41 7.88
N ALA A 18 -6.09 11.41 8.69
CA ALA A 18 -5.05 11.41 9.71
C ALA A 18 -4.16 10.18 9.53
N TYR A 19 -3.00 10.14 10.19
CA TYR A 19 -2.14 8.96 10.19
C TYR A 19 -1.63 8.66 11.60
N GLY A 20 -1.29 7.40 11.84
CA GLY A 20 -0.98 6.95 13.19
C GLY A 20 -0.37 5.57 13.31
N LEU A 21 0.14 5.27 14.51
CA LEU A 21 0.67 3.96 14.89
C LEU A 21 -0.49 3.05 15.34
N VAL A 22 -0.65 1.93 14.65
CA VAL A 22 -1.62 0.89 14.98
C VAL A 22 -1.11 0.05 16.14
N ARG A 23 -1.91 -0.07 17.20
CA ARG A 23 -1.70 -0.93 18.35
C ARG A 23 -2.86 -1.93 18.49
N GLN A 24 -2.72 -2.88 19.42
CA GLN A 24 -3.70 -3.96 19.59
C GLN A 24 -5.09 -3.44 19.99
N ASP A 25 -5.14 -2.35 20.74
CA ASP A 25 -6.31 -1.72 21.35
C ASP A 25 -6.81 -0.48 20.59
N GLY A 26 -6.08 0.01 19.59
CA GLY A 26 -6.47 1.21 18.85
C GLY A 26 -5.37 1.80 17.98
N ILE A 27 -5.49 3.09 17.70
CA ILE A 27 -4.50 3.88 16.95
C ILE A 27 -4.04 5.07 17.79
N VAL A 28 -2.75 5.36 17.70
CA VAL A 28 -2.14 6.60 18.20
C VAL A 28 -2.09 7.59 17.04
N GLU A 29 -2.82 8.69 17.13
CA GLU A 29 -2.91 9.72 16.08
C GLU A 29 -1.64 10.56 16.02
N LEU A 30 -0.70 10.19 15.14
CA LEU A 30 0.58 10.89 15.00
C LEU A 30 0.44 12.22 14.24
N SER A 31 -0.53 12.34 13.34
CA SER A 31 -0.81 13.62 12.67
C SER A 31 -1.15 14.74 13.66
N ALA A 32 -1.81 14.45 14.79
CA ALA A 32 -2.08 15.46 15.82
C ALA A 32 -0.80 16.01 16.48
N ARG A 33 0.32 15.28 16.38
CA ARG A 33 1.60 15.60 17.01
C ARG A 33 2.63 16.14 16.00
N PHE A 34 2.51 15.75 14.74
CA PHE A 34 3.54 15.97 13.72
C PHE A 34 3.05 16.65 12.44
N ALA A 35 1.76 16.99 12.29
CA ALA A 35 1.23 17.54 11.04
C ALA A 35 1.89 18.85 10.58
N ASP A 36 2.46 19.65 11.49
CA ASP A 36 3.20 20.86 11.14
C ASP A 36 4.48 20.55 10.35
N ARG A 37 5.09 19.37 10.58
CA ARG A 37 6.28 18.88 9.85
C ARG A 37 5.89 17.96 8.70
N TRP A 38 5.00 17.01 8.97
CA TRP A 38 4.55 16.00 8.02
C TRP A 38 3.02 15.96 7.99
N PRO A 39 2.37 16.76 7.13
CA PRO A 39 0.92 16.82 7.05
C PRO A 39 0.28 15.46 6.74
N THR A 40 0.98 14.59 6.02
CA THR A 40 0.54 13.21 5.76
C THR A 40 1.68 12.22 5.98
N LEU A 41 1.33 10.92 5.99
CA LEU A 41 2.33 9.85 6.09
C LEU A 41 3.33 9.86 4.92
N ARG A 42 2.96 10.44 3.76
CA ARG A 42 3.84 10.53 2.58
C ARG A 42 5.09 11.37 2.86
N GLU A 43 4.94 12.51 3.51
CA GLU A 43 6.07 13.42 3.79
C GLU A 43 7.03 12.77 4.80
N ALA A 44 6.50 12.11 5.84
CA ALA A 44 7.33 11.37 6.79
C ALA A 44 8.08 10.19 6.13
N ILE A 45 7.48 9.52 5.14
CA ILE A 45 8.16 8.49 4.34
C ILE A 45 9.28 9.10 3.52
N ALA A 46 9.03 10.23 2.84
CA ALA A 46 10.00 10.88 1.97
C ALA A 46 11.22 11.43 2.72
N GLU A 47 11.06 11.77 4.00
CA GLU A 47 12.15 12.25 4.87
C GLU A 47 12.81 11.14 5.72
N ASP A 48 12.44 9.88 5.51
CA ASP A 48 12.93 8.70 6.26
C ASP A 48 12.66 8.79 7.78
N ARG A 49 11.41 9.11 8.15
CA ARG A 49 11.01 9.41 9.54
C ARG A 49 10.05 8.41 10.16
N LEU A 50 9.87 7.25 9.52
CA LEU A 50 8.98 6.21 10.04
C LEU A 50 9.42 5.67 11.42
N ALA A 51 10.73 5.56 11.67
CA ALA A 51 11.26 5.14 12.97
C ALA A 51 10.91 6.14 14.09
N GLU A 52 11.16 7.44 13.85
CA GLU A 52 10.82 8.54 14.78
C GLU A 52 9.31 8.54 15.12
N LEU A 53 8.46 8.34 14.10
CA LEU A 53 7.01 8.20 14.28
C LEU A 53 6.62 6.99 15.13
N CYS A 54 7.28 5.84 14.92
CA CYS A 54 6.99 4.62 15.67
C CYS A 54 7.43 4.73 17.14
N GLU A 55 8.60 5.31 17.40
CA GLU A 55 9.11 5.55 18.75
C GLU A 55 8.19 6.49 19.53
N ALA A 56 7.82 7.63 18.93
CA ALA A 56 6.88 8.57 19.54
C ALA A 56 5.51 7.94 19.80
N GLY A 57 5.03 7.09 18.88
CA GLY A 57 3.76 6.38 19.04
C GLY A 57 3.79 5.27 20.09
N ALA A 58 4.95 4.64 20.32
CA ALA A 58 5.10 3.55 21.28
C ALA A 58 4.90 4.04 22.73
N GLU A 59 5.41 5.23 23.04
CA GLU A 59 5.35 5.85 24.37
C GLU A 59 4.02 6.56 24.67
N ALA A 60 3.22 6.86 23.64
CA ALA A 60 1.96 7.56 23.79
C ALA A 60 0.83 6.65 24.31
N SER A 61 -0.30 7.22 24.73
CA SER A 61 -1.55 6.47 24.96
C SER A 61 -2.37 6.34 23.67
N VAL A 62 -3.25 5.33 23.57
CA VAL A 62 -4.13 5.16 22.40
C VAL A 62 -5.12 6.32 22.37
N ASP A 63 -5.26 6.94 21.20
CA ASP A 63 -6.15 8.09 21.03
C ASP A 63 -7.55 7.64 20.58
N HIS A 64 -7.63 6.64 19.69
CA HIS A 64 -8.90 6.16 19.13
C HIS A 64 -8.95 4.63 19.06
N PRO A 65 -10.08 3.99 19.41
CA PRO A 65 -10.26 2.57 19.15
C PRO A 65 -10.36 2.31 17.65
N LEU A 66 -9.95 1.12 17.18
CA LEU A 66 -10.01 0.76 15.76
C LEU A 66 -11.43 0.80 15.19
N SER A 67 -12.46 0.57 16.02
CA SER A 67 -13.87 0.62 15.63
C SER A 67 -14.39 2.03 15.34
N ALA A 68 -13.70 3.08 15.80
CA ALA A 68 -14.10 4.47 15.56
C ALA A 68 -13.56 5.04 14.25
N ILE A 69 -12.61 4.35 13.61
CA ILE A 69 -11.89 4.85 12.44
C ILE A 69 -12.24 4.08 11.18
N LYS A 70 -12.17 4.77 10.03
CA LYS A 70 -12.13 4.14 8.71
C LYS A 70 -10.68 4.14 8.23
N LEU A 71 -10.14 2.96 7.95
CA LEU A 71 -8.81 2.86 7.34
C LEU A 71 -8.88 3.31 5.87
N LEU A 72 -7.86 4.04 5.44
CA LEU A 72 -7.66 4.51 4.07
C LEU A 72 -6.47 3.77 3.46
N PRO A 73 -6.26 3.85 2.13
CA PRO A 73 -4.97 3.47 1.56
C PRO A 73 -3.83 4.16 2.33
N PRO A 74 -2.72 3.46 2.66
CA PRO A 74 -1.65 4.02 3.48
C PRO A 74 -1.12 5.36 2.96
N ILE A 75 -1.08 5.51 1.64
CA ILE A 75 -0.73 6.76 0.95
C ILE A 75 -1.90 7.09 0.02
N PRO A 76 -2.83 7.99 0.39
CA PRO A 76 -4.01 8.29 -0.45
C PRO A 76 -3.67 8.99 -1.77
N SER A 77 -2.54 9.71 -1.81
CA SER A 77 -2.10 10.50 -2.96
C SER A 77 -0.67 10.14 -3.38
N PRO A 78 -0.40 8.89 -3.82
CA PRO A 78 0.92 8.51 -4.30
C PRO A 78 1.15 9.10 -5.69
N GLU A 79 2.40 9.41 -6.03
CA GLU A 79 2.75 9.93 -7.36
C GLU A 79 2.61 8.86 -8.45
N LYS A 80 3.05 7.64 -8.14
CA LYS A 80 3.07 6.50 -9.07
C LYS A 80 2.61 5.23 -8.36
N ILE A 81 1.84 4.41 -9.06
CA ILE A 81 1.53 3.03 -8.66
C ILE A 81 1.89 2.15 -9.84
N ILE A 82 2.92 1.35 -9.67
CA ILE A 82 3.48 0.47 -10.69
C ILE A 82 3.20 -0.96 -10.26
N CYS A 83 2.48 -1.69 -11.09
CA CYS A 83 2.09 -3.07 -10.85
C CYS A 83 2.93 -4.01 -11.72
N ILE A 84 3.29 -5.16 -11.16
CA ILE A 84 4.03 -6.20 -11.86
C ILE A 84 3.07 -7.34 -12.21
N GLY A 85 2.95 -7.65 -13.49
CA GLY A 85 2.21 -8.82 -13.96
C GLY A 85 3.03 -10.10 -13.85
N VAL A 86 2.36 -11.24 -13.64
CA VAL A 86 2.91 -12.62 -13.62
C VAL A 86 4.30 -12.71 -12.97
N ASN A 87 4.34 -12.68 -11.64
CA ASN A 87 5.59 -12.68 -10.86
C ASN A 87 5.68 -13.78 -9.81
N TYR A 88 4.80 -14.79 -9.87
CA TYR A 88 4.87 -15.99 -9.04
C TYR A 88 5.23 -17.19 -9.93
N PRO A 89 6.37 -17.87 -9.68
CA PRO A 89 6.92 -18.89 -10.58
C PRO A 89 5.98 -20.09 -10.74
N ASP A 90 5.26 -20.49 -9.68
CA ASP A 90 4.37 -21.66 -9.68
C ASP A 90 3.13 -21.49 -10.59
N ARG A 91 2.82 -20.27 -11.03
CA ARG A 91 1.76 -20.05 -12.04
C ARG A 91 2.17 -20.48 -13.45
N ASN A 92 3.47 -20.56 -13.73
CA ASN A 92 3.96 -21.00 -15.04
C ASN A 92 3.94 -22.53 -15.20
N ASP A 93 3.84 -23.29 -14.10
CA ASP A 93 3.73 -24.75 -14.15
C ASP A 93 2.34 -25.23 -14.61
N GLU A 94 1.29 -24.42 -14.40
CA GLU A 94 -0.05 -24.67 -14.95
C GLU A 94 -0.18 -24.27 -16.44
N TYR A 95 0.59 -23.29 -16.91
CA TYR A 95 0.64 -22.85 -18.31
C TYR A 95 1.86 -23.46 -19.02
N LYS A 96 1.82 -24.78 -19.26
CA LYS A 96 2.83 -25.52 -20.03
C LYS A 96 2.80 -25.19 -21.53
N ASP A 97 2.98 -23.92 -21.89
CA ASP A 97 3.14 -23.51 -23.29
C ASP A 97 4.61 -23.58 -23.77
N GLY A 98 5.51 -24.10 -22.93
CA GLY A 98 6.93 -24.29 -23.29
C GLY A 98 7.72 -22.99 -23.49
N GLN A 99 7.14 -21.84 -23.14
CA GLN A 99 7.81 -20.55 -23.26
C GLN A 99 8.63 -20.27 -22.00
N ALA A 100 9.89 -19.88 -22.20
CA ALA A 100 10.74 -19.39 -21.12
C ALA A 100 10.07 -18.18 -20.45
N ALA A 101 10.25 -18.04 -19.12
CA ALA A 101 9.77 -16.87 -18.39
C ALA A 101 10.26 -15.58 -19.08
N PRO A 102 9.43 -14.53 -19.17
CA PRO A 102 9.83 -13.27 -19.78
C PRO A 102 11.12 -12.73 -19.16
N LYS A 103 12.06 -12.26 -19.99
CA LYS A 103 13.34 -11.68 -19.54
C LYS A 103 13.16 -10.41 -18.69
N TYR A 104 12.06 -9.69 -18.90
CA TYR A 104 11.76 -8.42 -18.24
C TYR A 104 10.38 -8.49 -17.59
N PRO A 105 10.17 -7.83 -16.43
CA PRO A 105 8.88 -7.83 -15.76
C PRO A 105 7.81 -7.16 -16.65
N SER A 106 6.61 -7.73 -16.65
CA SER A 106 5.44 -7.05 -17.23
C SER A 106 5.01 -5.93 -16.29
N MET A 107 4.94 -4.70 -16.78
CA MET A 107 4.63 -3.53 -15.96
C MET A 107 3.39 -2.82 -16.50
N PHE A 108 2.50 -2.43 -15.59
CA PHE A 108 1.35 -1.57 -15.89
C PHE A 108 1.10 -0.59 -14.73
N ILE A 109 0.26 0.41 -14.97
CA ILE A 109 -0.07 1.41 -13.97
C ILE A 109 -1.48 1.19 -13.42
N ARG A 110 -1.66 1.55 -12.15
CA ARG A 110 -2.96 1.75 -11.52
C ARG A 110 -3.07 3.18 -11.05
N PHE A 111 -4.29 3.67 -10.92
CA PHE A 111 -4.53 5.02 -10.41
C PHE A 111 -4.99 4.97 -8.95
N PRO A 112 -4.63 5.95 -8.11
CA PRO A 112 -4.95 5.92 -6.67
C PRO A 112 -6.44 5.73 -6.38
N ARG A 113 -7.30 6.35 -7.21
CA ARG A 113 -8.77 6.27 -7.10
C ARG A 113 -9.36 4.88 -7.33
N SER A 114 -8.57 3.93 -7.82
CA SER A 114 -9.00 2.55 -8.07
C SER A 114 -8.85 1.63 -6.84
N PHE A 115 -8.28 2.13 -5.74
CA PHE A 115 -8.10 1.40 -4.49
C PHE A 115 -9.01 1.92 -3.39
N VAL A 116 -9.31 1.03 -2.44
CA VAL A 116 -10.06 1.33 -1.21
C VAL A 116 -9.20 0.96 0.00
N GLY A 117 -9.52 1.54 1.16
CA GLY A 117 -8.84 1.19 2.40
C GLY A 117 -9.23 -0.19 2.93
N HIS A 118 -8.47 -0.69 3.91
CA HIS A 118 -8.76 -1.97 4.55
C HIS A 118 -10.18 -1.99 5.16
N GLY A 119 -10.90 -3.10 4.98
CA GLY A 119 -12.28 -3.26 5.46
C GLY A 119 -13.34 -2.54 4.62
N ALA A 120 -12.95 -1.74 3.62
CA ALA A 120 -13.89 -1.12 2.70
C ALA A 120 -14.23 -2.07 1.53
N SER A 121 -15.48 -2.00 1.06
CA SER A 121 -15.93 -2.82 -0.07
C SER A 121 -15.30 -2.37 -1.39
N LEU A 122 -14.82 -3.33 -2.18
CA LEU A 122 -14.52 -3.12 -3.60
C LEU A 122 -15.84 -3.09 -4.38
N VAL A 123 -15.98 -2.11 -5.27
CA VAL A 123 -17.18 -1.96 -6.10
C VAL A 123 -16.99 -2.72 -7.40
N ARG A 124 -17.81 -3.75 -7.64
CA ARG A 124 -17.92 -4.36 -8.97
C ARG A 124 -18.63 -3.38 -9.91
N PRO A 125 -18.00 -2.92 -11.00
CA PRO A 125 -18.65 -2.04 -11.95
C PRO A 125 -19.79 -2.77 -12.67
N LYS A 126 -20.80 -2.02 -13.13
CA LYS A 126 -21.91 -2.58 -13.92
C LYS A 126 -21.44 -3.12 -15.29
N ALA A 127 -20.27 -2.69 -15.75
CA ALA A 127 -19.71 -3.00 -17.06
C ALA A 127 -19.33 -4.47 -17.25
N SER A 128 -19.12 -5.25 -16.18
CA SER A 128 -18.80 -6.67 -16.28
C SER A 128 -19.13 -7.44 -14.99
N PRO A 129 -19.55 -8.71 -15.08
CA PRO A 129 -19.63 -9.61 -13.93
C PRO A 129 -18.26 -10.18 -13.51
N GLN A 130 -17.23 -10.07 -14.34
CA GLN A 130 -15.93 -10.76 -14.17
C GLN A 130 -14.95 -9.98 -13.29
N LEU A 131 -15.40 -9.53 -12.12
CA LEU A 131 -14.49 -9.00 -11.09
C LEU A 131 -13.80 -10.17 -10.39
N ASP A 132 -12.48 -10.12 -10.39
CA ASP A 132 -11.60 -11.09 -9.75
C ASP A 132 -10.65 -10.40 -8.77
N TYR A 133 -10.11 -11.16 -7.83
CA TYR A 133 -9.18 -10.67 -6.81
C TYR A 133 -7.75 -11.12 -7.12
N GLU A 134 -6.78 -10.30 -6.72
CA GLU A 134 -5.35 -10.65 -6.76
C GLU A 134 -4.69 -10.16 -5.47
N GLY A 135 -4.24 -11.08 -4.63
CA GLY A 135 -3.55 -10.75 -3.38
C GLY A 135 -2.09 -10.42 -3.67
N GLU A 136 -1.69 -9.19 -3.38
CA GLU A 136 -0.37 -8.66 -3.76
C GLU A 136 0.41 -8.13 -2.55
N VAL A 137 1.73 -8.30 -2.59
CA VAL A 137 2.66 -7.58 -1.70
C VAL A 137 2.93 -6.20 -2.31
N VAL A 138 2.72 -5.16 -1.52
CA VAL A 138 3.01 -3.78 -1.92
C VAL A 138 4.34 -3.36 -1.31
N ILE A 139 5.22 -2.84 -2.15
CA ILE A 139 6.47 -2.19 -1.74
C ILE A 139 6.24 -0.69 -1.74
N VAL A 140 6.48 -0.05 -0.59
CA VAL A 140 6.45 1.40 -0.45
C VAL A 140 7.87 1.94 -0.55
N ILE A 141 8.13 2.75 -1.56
CA ILE A 141 9.43 3.39 -1.76
C ILE A 141 9.55 4.62 -0.85
N GLY A 142 10.61 4.65 -0.04
CA GLY A 142 10.93 5.78 0.84
C GLY A 142 11.92 6.75 0.20
N LYS A 143 12.98 6.20 -0.38
CA LYS A 143 14.06 6.96 -1.01
C LYS A 143 13.92 6.89 -2.52
N GLY A 144 13.80 8.05 -3.16
CA GLY A 144 13.85 8.13 -4.63
C GLY A 144 15.24 7.78 -5.19
N GLY A 145 15.32 7.57 -6.50
CA GLY A 145 16.59 7.32 -7.18
C GLY A 145 16.38 7.00 -8.66
N ARG A 146 17.49 6.97 -9.40
CA ARG A 146 17.53 6.58 -10.81
C ARG A 146 18.76 5.70 -11.04
N HIS A 147 18.60 4.62 -11.80
CA HIS A 147 19.64 3.60 -12.01
C HIS A 147 20.17 3.05 -10.67
N ILE A 148 19.24 2.70 -9.77
CA ILE A 148 19.58 2.08 -8.49
C ILE A 148 20.13 0.69 -8.79
N GLU A 149 21.33 0.39 -8.29
CA GLU A 149 21.92 -0.94 -8.39
C GLU A 149 21.09 -1.95 -7.59
N GLU A 150 21.01 -3.19 -8.07
CA GLU A 150 20.19 -4.23 -7.42
C GLU A 150 20.56 -4.43 -5.94
N ARG A 151 21.87 -4.41 -5.63
CA ARG A 151 22.38 -4.55 -4.26
C ARG A 151 21.91 -3.45 -3.30
N ASP A 152 21.56 -2.27 -3.83
CA ASP A 152 21.15 -1.10 -3.04
C ASP A 152 19.62 -0.99 -2.99
N ALA A 153 18.87 -1.83 -3.72
CA ALA A 153 17.42 -1.70 -3.90
C ALA A 153 16.63 -1.77 -2.57
N LEU A 154 17.05 -2.60 -1.63
CA LEU A 154 16.36 -2.75 -0.34
C LEU A 154 16.46 -1.49 0.52
N ASP A 155 17.53 -0.70 0.38
CA ASP A 155 17.71 0.56 1.12
C ASP A 155 16.73 1.66 0.66
N HIS A 156 16.05 1.44 -0.47
CA HIS A 156 15.03 2.35 -0.99
C HIS A 156 13.61 2.01 -0.49
N ILE A 157 13.42 0.86 0.16
CA ILE A 157 12.10 0.39 0.64
C ILE A 157 11.85 0.93 2.05
N ALA A 158 10.82 1.76 2.20
CA ALA A 158 10.38 2.25 3.51
C ALA A 158 9.50 1.25 4.24
N ALA A 159 8.59 0.58 3.53
CA ALA A 159 7.62 -0.30 4.14
C ALA A 159 7.06 -1.34 3.16
N LEU A 160 6.43 -2.36 3.72
CA LEU A 160 5.60 -3.31 3.00
C LEU A 160 4.15 -3.13 3.40
N SER A 161 3.25 -3.41 2.46
CA SER A 161 1.82 -3.48 2.71
C SER A 161 1.20 -4.64 1.91
N LEU A 162 -0.11 -4.82 2.05
CA LEU A 162 -0.88 -5.81 1.31
C LEU A 162 -1.93 -5.09 0.48
N CYS A 163 -2.22 -5.63 -0.70
CA CYS A 163 -3.23 -5.10 -1.59
C CYS A 163 -4.08 -6.23 -2.18
N ASN A 164 -5.35 -5.91 -2.46
CA ASN A 164 -6.14 -6.66 -3.43
C ASN A 164 -6.18 -5.85 -4.74
N GLU A 165 -5.50 -6.32 -5.77
CA GLU A 165 -5.56 -5.75 -7.13
C GLU A 165 -6.82 -6.28 -7.82
N GLY A 166 -7.96 -5.66 -7.50
CA GLY A 166 -9.26 -6.04 -8.07
C GLY A 166 -9.29 -5.78 -9.57
N THR A 167 -9.46 -6.85 -10.36
CA THR A 167 -9.35 -6.82 -11.82
C THR A 167 -10.66 -7.22 -12.50
N ILE A 168 -11.01 -6.51 -13.58
CA ILE A 168 -12.10 -6.87 -14.49
C ILE A 168 -11.52 -7.66 -15.66
N ARG A 169 -11.62 -8.99 -15.61
CA ARG A 169 -10.79 -9.90 -16.42
C ARG A 169 -11.00 -9.78 -17.92
N ASP A 170 -12.24 -9.60 -18.37
CA ASP A 170 -12.56 -9.42 -19.78
C ASP A 170 -12.06 -8.07 -20.31
N TRP A 171 -12.14 -7.01 -19.51
CA TRP A 171 -11.69 -5.68 -19.91
C TRP A 171 -10.19 -5.59 -20.16
N VAL A 172 -9.37 -6.38 -19.45
CA VAL A 172 -7.91 -6.43 -19.68
C VAL A 172 -7.59 -6.97 -21.10
N ARG A 173 -8.49 -7.73 -21.72
CA ARG A 173 -8.29 -8.31 -23.06
C ARG A 173 -8.73 -7.37 -24.19
N HIS A 174 -9.45 -6.28 -23.90
CA HIS A 174 -9.90 -5.34 -24.93
C HIS A 174 -8.76 -4.54 -25.58
N ALA A 175 -7.59 -4.52 -24.93
CA ALA A 175 -6.40 -3.83 -25.42
C ALA A 175 -5.42 -4.74 -26.18
N LYS A 176 -5.81 -5.99 -26.47
CA LYS A 176 -5.02 -6.93 -27.28
C LYS A 176 -5.41 -6.87 -28.75
#